data_AF-L5KWU9-F1
#
_entry.id   AF-L5KWU9-F1
#
_cell.length_a   1.000
_cell.length_b   1.000
_cell.length_c   1.000
_cell.angle_alpha   90.00
_cell.angle_beta   90.00
_cell.angle_gamma   90.00
#
_symmetry.space_group_name_H-M   'P 1'
#
loop_
_entity.id
_entity.type
_entity.pdbx_description
1 polymer ?
#
loop_
_entity_poly.entity_id
_entity_poly.type
_entity_poly.pdbx_seq_one_letter_code
_entity_poly.pdbx_strand_id
1 'polypeptide(L)'
;MRECDNPVPKNGGKYCEGKRVRYKSCNIEDCPDNNGKTFREEQCEAHNEFSKASFGSGPAMEWTPKYAGVSPKDRCKLICQAKSIGYFFVLQPKVVDGTPCSPDSTSVCVQGQCVKAGCDRIIDSKKKFDKCGICGGNGSTCKKVSGSVTSVKPGYHDIVTIPAGATNIEVKHRNQRGSRNTGSFLAIKAADGTYILNGNYTLSTLEQDITYKGTILRYSGSSATLERIRSFSPLKEPLTFQVLTVGNALRPKIKYTYFVKKKKESFNAIPTFSEWVIEEWGECSKSCGLGLQRRLVECRDLNGQPASECAKEVKPASSRPCADLPCPHWQLGDWSPCSKTCGKGYKKRTLQCLSHDGGVLAHESCDPLKKPKHYIDFCTMAECS
;
A
#
# COMPACT_ATOMS: atom_id res chain seq x y z
N MET A 1 22.32 -28.92 3.71
CA MET A 1 22.99 -29.76 2.70
C MET A 1 22.88 -31.21 3.15
N ARG A 2 22.68 -32.16 2.25
CA ARG A 2 22.70 -33.58 2.56
C ARG A 2 23.77 -34.26 1.72
N GLU A 3 24.52 -35.13 2.37
CA GLU A 3 25.48 -36.02 1.73
C GLU A 3 24.87 -37.42 1.60
N CYS A 4 25.36 -38.20 0.63
CA CYS A 4 24.92 -39.58 0.43
C CYS A 4 25.85 -40.51 1.19
N ASP A 5 25.79 -40.46 2.51
CA ASP A 5 26.73 -41.10 3.42
C ASP A 5 26.07 -42.08 4.42
N ASN A 6 24.74 -42.16 4.46
CA ASN A 6 24.01 -43.03 5.37
C ASN A 6 23.04 -44.01 4.66
N PRO A 7 23.51 -45.16 4.15
CA PRO A 7 24.92 -45.56 4.03
C PRO A 7 25.57 -44.99 2.77
N VAL A 8 26.91 -44.89 2.77
CA VAL A 8 27.68 -44.57 1.56
C VAL A 8 27.48 -45.69 0.51
N PRO A 9 27.11 -45.37 -0.75
CA PRO A 9 27.00 -46.36 -1.82
C PRO A 9 28.33 -47.11 -2.02
N LYS A 10 28.29 -48.44 -1.89
CA LYS A 10 29.42 -49.36 -2.12
C LYS A 10 28.94 -50.57 -2.96
N ASN A 11 29.87 -51.34 -3.52
CA ASN A 11 29.58 -52.59 -4.26
C ASN A 11 28.56 -52.45 -5.40
N GLY A 12 28.66 -51.39 -6.21
CA GLY A 12 27.70 -51.12 -7.29
C GLY A 12 26.35 -50.56 -6.82
N GLY A 13 26.22 -50.19 -5.54
CA GLY A 13 25.04 -49.51 -5.01
C GLY A 13 24.76 -48.19 -5.73
N LYS A 14 23.47 -47.92 -6.01
CA LYS A 14 23.03 -46.67 -6.64
C LYS A 14 23.31 -45.48 -5.74
N TYR A 15 23.70 -44.36 -6.35
CA TYR A 15 23.84 -43.09 -5.63
C TYR A 15 22.47 -42.56 -5.17
N CYS A 16 22.44 -41.82 -4.05
CA CYS A 16 21.19 -41.32 -3.48
C CYS A 16 20.42 -40.42 -4.44
N GLU A 17 19.11 -40.66 -4.57
CA GLU A 17 18.23 -39.89 -5.44
C GLU A 17 17.65 -38.65 -4.72
N GLY A 18 17.58 -37.53 -5.45
CA GLY A 18 16.94 -36.26 -5.03
C GLY A 18 17.92 -35.11 -4.72
N LYS A 19 17.38 -33.93 -4.35
CA LYS A 19 18.16 -32.69 -4.18
C LYS A 19 19.14 -32.75 -3.00
N ARG A 20 20.44 -32.51 -3.23
CA ARG A 20 21.50 -32.43 -2.18
C ARG A 20 21.43 -31.16 -1.33
N VAL A 21 20.85 -30.08 -1.87
CA VAL A 21 20.71 -28.81 -1.16
C VAL A 21 19.25 -28.39 -1.19
N ARG A 22 18.77 -27.87 -0.05
CA ARG A 22 17.48 -27.21 0.07
C ARG A 22 17.75 -25.82 0.65
N TYR A 23 17.06 -24.84 0.07
CA TYR A 23 17.13 -23.46 0.50
C TYR A 23 15.80 -23.08 1.13
N LYS A 24 15.85 -22.20 2.12
CA LYS A 24 14.67 -21.65 2.78
C LYS A 24 14.80 -20.14 2.81
N SER A 25 13.70 -19.44 2.58
CA SER A 25 13.64 -17.99 2.71
C SER A 25 13.78 -17.57 4.18
N CYS A 26 14.48 -16.47 4.41
CA CYS A 26 14.60 -15.77 5.70
C CYS A 26 14.33 -14.28 5.49
N ASN A 27 14.05 -13.54 6.57
CA ASN A 27 13.81 -12.09 6.55
C ASN A 27 12.84 -11.66 5.44
N ILE A 28 11.67 -12.30 5.40
CA ILE A 28 10.70 -12.17 4.29
C ILE A 28 9.91 -10.86 4.31
N GLU A 29 10.04 -10.10 5.40
CA GLU A 29 9.40 -8.79 5.56
C GLU A 29 9.90 -7.78 4.54
N ASP A 30 9.11 -6.73 4.30
CA ASP A 30 9.52 -5.64 3.43
C ASP A 30 10.71 -4.88 4.00
N CYS A 31 11.73 -4.67 3.16
CA CYS A 31 12.81 -3.76 3.49
C CYS A 31 12.25 -2.33 3.62
N PRO A 32 12.82 -1.48 4.50
CA PRO A 32 12.52 -0.05 4.53
C PRO A 32 12.67 0.57 3.14
N ASP A 33 11.86 1.59 2.83
CA ASP A 33 11.91 2.27 1.54
C ASP A 33 13.27 2.97 1.36
N ASN A 34 14.12 2.42 0.49
CA ASN A 34 15.45 2.96 0.17
C ASN A 34 15.36 3.87 -1.07
N ASN A 35 14.65 4.99 -0.94
CA ASN A 35 14.39 5.94 -2.04
C ASN A 35 13.83 5.26 -3.30
N GLY A 36 13.05 4.18 -3.16
CA GLY A 36 12.48 3.43 -4.27
C GLY A 36 13.46 2.62 -5.13
N LYS A 37 14.72 2.44 -4.69
CA LYS A 37 15.70 1.59 -5.38
C LYS A 37 15.49 0.12 -5.07
N THR A 38 15.77 -0.74 -6.04
CA THR A 38 15.77 -2.19 -5.90
C THR A 38 17.14 -2.69 -5.43
N PHE A 39 17.17 -3.81 -4.73
CA PHE A 39 18.42 -4.41 -4.26
C PHE A 39 19.41 -4.77 -5.40
N ARG A 40 18.91 -5.00 -6.62
CA ARG A 40 19.79 -5.23 -7.79
C ARG A 40 20.37 -3.91 -8.32
N GLU A 41 19.65 -2.80 -8.22
CA GLU A 41 20.18 -1.47 -8.55
C GLU A 41 21.32 -1.10 -7.60
N GLU A 42 21.16 -1.33 -6.29
CA GLU A 42 22.22 -1.10 -5.30
C GLU A 42 23.50 -1.90 -5.62
N GLN A 43 23.36 -3.16 -6.04
CA GLN A 43 24.49 -3.99 -6.45
C GLN A 43 25.21 -3.44 -7.70
N CYS A 44 24.48 -2.89 -8.68
CA CYS A 44 25.08 -2.22 -9.83
C CYS A 44 25.77 -0.91 -9.42
N GLU A 45 25.10 -0.08 -8.62
CA GLU A 45 25.61 1.22 -8.18
C GLU A 45 26.88 1.12 -7.33
N ALA A 46 27.05 0.03 -6.58
CA ALA A 46 28.28 -0.26 -5.85
C ALA A 46 29.53 -0.33 -6.77
N HIS A 47 29.35 -0.47 -8.08
CA HIS A 47 30.41 -0.49 -9.08
C HIS A 47 30.54 0.83 -9.86
N ASN A 48 29.80 1.88 -9.50
CA ASN A 48 29.94 3.20 -10.13
C ASN A 48 31.36 3.75 -9.92
N GLU A 49 31.98 3.52 -8.76
CA GLU A 49 33.36 3.95 -8.48
C GLU A 49 34.41 3.20 -9.32
N PHE A 50 34.17 1.93 -9.68
CA PHE A 50 35.06 1.14 -10.54
C PHE A 50 35.21 1.76 -11.94
N SER A 51 34.17 2.44 -12.43
CA SER A 51 34.19 3.11 -13.74
C SER A 51 35.16 4.29 -13.82
N LYS A 52 35.45 4.97 -12.69
CA LYS A 52 36.42 6.07 -12.62
C LYS A 52 37.86 5.57 -12.82
N ALA A 53 38.14 4.32 -12.43
CA ALA A 53 39.49 3.76 -12.48
C ALA A 53 39.85 3.16 -13.85
N SER A 54 38.89 2.53 -14.55
CA SER A 54 39.17 1.82 -15.81
C SER A 54 39.08 2.66 -17.08
N PHE A 55 38.42 3.82 -17.06
CA PHE A 55 38.20 4.65 -18.25
C PHE A 55 38.88 6.04 -18.19
N GLY A 56 39.80 6.23 -17.25
CA GLY A 56 40.47 7.52 -17.02
C GLY A 56 39.50 8.59 -16.47
N SER A 57 39.94 9.85 -16.45
CA SER A 57 39.28 11.04 -15.88
C SER A 57 37.92 11.43 -16.52
N GLY A 58 37.15 10.47 -17.03
CA GLY A 58 35.79 10.65 -17.47
C GLY A 58 34.79 10.68 -16.30
N PRO A 59 33.57 11.18 -16.53
CA PRO A 59 32.51 11.16 -15.53
C PRO A 59 32.18 9.71 -15.13
N ALA A 60 31.93 9.49 -13.84
CA ALA A 60 31.54 8.19 -13.31
C ALA A 60 30.33 7.65 -14.08
N MET A 61 30.42 6.40 -14.53
CA MET A 61 29.30 5.73 -15.19
C MET A 61 28.22 5.37 -14.16
N GLU A 62 26.98 5.75 -14.48
CA GLU A 62 25.80 5.33 -13.71
C GLU A 62 25.34 3.96 -14.23
N TRP A 63 25.58 2.90 -13.45
CA TRP A 63 25.18 1.54 -13.77
C TRP A 63 23.76 1.23 -13.32
N THR A 64 22.96 0.65 -14.21
CA THR A 64 21.59 0.20 -13.94
C THR A 64 21.42 -1.27 -14.32
N PRO A 65 20.55 -2.05 -13.67
CA PRO A 65 20.38 -3.46 -14.01
C PRO A 65 19.83 -3.68 -15.41
N LYS A 66 20.40 -4.63 -16.14
CA LYS A 66 19.90 -5.06 -17.46
C LYS A 66 19.13 -6.37 -17.34
N TYR A 67 17.88 -6.40 -17.80
CA TYR A 67 17.09 -7.64 -17.89
C TYR A 67 16.69 -7.96 -19.35
N ALA A 68 16.43 -6.94 -20.18
CA ALA A 68 16.13 -7.07 -21.59
C ALA A 68 17.28 -7.76 -22.36
N GLY A 69 16.94 -8.78 -23.15
CA GLY A 69 17.91 -9.59 -23.88
C GLY A 69 18.73 -10.57 -23.03
N VAL A 70 18.54 -10.64 -21.71
CA VAL A 70 19.28 -11.57 -20.84
C VAL A 70 18.69 -12.98 -20.91
N SER A 71 19.52 -13.95 -21.30
CA SER A 71 19.17 -15.37 -21.34
C SER A 71 18.67 -15.86 -19.98
N PRO A 72 17.68 -16.76 -19.91
CA PRO A 72 17.18 -17.34 -18.65
C PRO A 72 18.27 -17.92 -17.74
N LYS A 73 19.35 -18.46 -18.31
CA LYS A 73 20.48 -19.04 -17.56
C LYS A 73 21.36 -17.98 -16.90
N ASP A 74 21.38 -16.76 -17.43
CA ASP A 74 22.24 -15.67 -16.99
C ASP A 74 21.53 -14.65 -16.09
N ARG A 75 20.23 -14.83 -15.82
CA ARG A 75 19.39 -13.91 -15.02
C ARG A 75 19.88 -13.64 -13.60
N CYS A 76 20.75 -14.50 -13.09
CA CYS A 76 21.34 -14.39 -11.76
C CYS A 76 22.82 -13.97 -11.77
N LYS A 77 23.34 -13.58 -12.93
CA LYS A 77 24.57 -12.78 -13.02
C LYS A 77 24.24 -11.31 -12.77
N LEU A 78 25.20 -10.53 -12.28
CA LEU A 78 25.03 -9.09 -12.15
C LEU A 78 25.39 -8.43 -13.49
N ILE A 79 24.40 -8.31 -14.36
CA ILE A 79 24.54 -7.65 -15.67
C ILE A 79 24.02 -6.23 -15.54
N CYS A 80 24.91 -5.26 -15.71
CA CYS A 80 24.58 -3.84 -15.57
C CYS A 80 24.83 -3.11 -16.89
N GLN A 81 23.98 -2.13 -17.20
CA GLN A 81 24.04 -1.27 -18.37
C GLN A 81 24.34 0.17 -17.94
N ALA A 82 25.29 0.81 -18.62
CA ALA A 82 25.61 2.20 -18.40
C ALA A 82 24.51 3.10 -19.00
N LYS A 83 23.91 3.96 -18.18
CA LYS A 83 22.74 4.77 -18.54
C LYS A 83 22.96 5.73 -19.71
N SER A 84 24.18 6.28 -19.85
CA SER A 84 24.52 7.29 -20.85
C SER A 84 24.90 6.73 -22.22
N ILE A 85 25.56 5.57 -22.24
CA ILE A 85 26.17 4.99 -23.46
C ILE A 85 25.53 3.66 -23.89
N GLY A 86 24.68 3.07 -23.05
CA GLY A 86 23.95 1.84 -23.37
C GLY A 86 24.78 0.56 -23.42
N TYR A 87 26.11 0.61 -23.25
CA TYR A 87 26.95 -0.58 -23.09
C TYR A 87 26.60 -1.34 -21.82
N PHE A 88 26.74 -2.67 -21.87
CA PHE A 88 26.49 -3.53 -20.72
C PHE A 88 27.69 -4.43 -20.43
N PHE A 89 27.88 -4.73 -19.15
CA PHE A 89 28.93 -5.60 -18.65
C PHE A 89 28.38 -6.57 -17.63
N VAL A 90 29.03 -7.73 -17.52
CA VAL A 90 28.83 -8.68 -16.42
C VAL A 90 29.79 -8.28 -15.30
N LEU A 91 29.30 -7.55 -14.31
CA LEU A 91 30.13 -7.02 -13.23
C LEU A 91 30.43 -8.09 -12.16
N GLN A 92 29.52 -9.03 -11.95
CA GLN A 92 29.72 -10.17 -11.04
C GLN A 92 29.14 -11.46 -11.63
N PRO A 93 29.78 -12.62 -11.38
CA PRO A 93 29.32 -13.93 -11.87
C PRO A 93 28.01 -14.38 -11.21
N LYS A 94 27.67 -13.82 -10.04
CA LYS A 94 26.39 -14.02 -9.37
C LYS A 94 25.96 -12.76 -8.62
N VAL A 95 24.66 -12.49 -8.61
CA VAL A 95 24.04 -11.54 -7.67
C VAL A 95 23.98 -12.15 -6.27
N VAL A 96 23.79 -11.32 -5.25
CA VAL A 96 23.59 -11.76 -3.86
C VAL A 96 22.32 -12.63 -3.77
N ASP A 97 22.40 -13.73 -3.02
CA ASP A 97 21.29 -14.66 -2.83
C ASP A 97 20.05 -13.93 -2.25
N GLY A 98 18.87 -14.24 -2.79
CA GLY A 98 17.62 -13.55 -2.48
C GLY A 98 17.25 -12.43 -3.46
N THR A 99 18.19 -11.94 -4.29
CA THR A 99 17.89 -10.94 -5.32
C THR A 99 16.87 -11.48 -6.34
N PRO A 100 15.77 -10.76 -6.66
CA PRO A 100 14.81 -11.18 -7.67
C PRO A 100 15.47 -11.42 -9.03
N CYS A 101 15.09 -12.51 -9.73
CA CYS A 101 15.70 -12.84 -11.03
C CYS A 101 15.35 -11.86 -12.14
N SER A 102 14.15 -11.25 -12.05
CA SER A 102 13.55 -10.37 -13.05
C SER A 102 12.53 -9.48 -12.35
N PRO A 103 12.30 -8.24 -12.78
CA PRO A 103 11.34 -7.33 -12.15
C PRO A 103 9.89 -7.84 -12.21
N ASP A 104 9.57 -8.72 -13.16
CA ASP A 104 8.26 -9.31 -13.39
C ASP A 104 8.07 -10.71 -12.78
N SER A 105 9.07 -11.23 -12.06
CA SER A 105 9.05 -12.57 -11.49
C SER A 105 9.19 -12.55 -9.99
N THR A 106 8.49 -13.45 -9.31
CA THR A 106 8.68 -13.71 -7.87
C THR A 106 9.87 -14.61 -7.58
N SER A 107 10.47 -15.21 -8.62
CA SER A 107 11.67 -16.05 -8.47
C SER A 107 12.87 -15.25 -7.97
N VAL A 108 13.69 -15.90 -7.16
CA VAL A 108 14.89 -15.32 -6.53
C VAL A 108 16.15 -16.07 -6.94
N CYS A 109 17.27 -15.37 -6.98
CA CYS A 109 18.57 -15.95 -7.26
C CYS A 109 19.14 -16.64 -6.02
N VAL A 110 19.61 -17.87 -6.18
CA VAL A 110 20.30 -18.63 -5.14
C VAL A 110 21.48 -19.38 -5.78
N GLN A 111 22.69 -19.09 -5.33
CA GLN A 111 23.94 -19.64 -5.88
C GLN A 111 24.04 -19.47 -7.41
N GLY A 112 23.64 -18.30 -7.92
CA GLY A 112 23.67 -18.00 -9.36
C GLY A 112 22.58 -18.71 -10.19
N GLN A 113 21.65 -19.42 -9.56
CA GLN A 113 20.51 -20.05 -10.22
C GLN A 113 19.19 -19.37 -9.86
N CYS A 114 18.29 -19.25 -10.82
CA CYS A 114 16.97 -18.67 -10.59
C CYS A 114 16.02 -19.73 -10.03
N VAL A 115 15.66 -19.61 -8.75
CA VAL A 115 14.78 -20.54 -8.03
C VAL A 115 13.38 -19.95 -7.91
N LYS A 116 12.36 -20.78 -8.12
CA LYS A 116 10.96 -20.36 -8.00
C LYS A 116 10.61 -20.05 -6.54
N ALA A 117 10.05 -18.88 -6.32
CA ALA A 117 9.43 -18.50 -5.06
C ALA A 117 8.03 -17.94 -5.33
N GLY A 118 7.16 -18.04 -4.33
CA GLY A 118 5.81 -17.47 -4.40
C GLY A 118 5.84 -15.95 -4.25
N CYS A 119 4.68 -15.32 -4.47
CA CYS A 119 4.51 -13.88 -4.22
C CYS A 119 4.66 -13.49 -2.74
N ASP A 120 4.64 -14.49 -1.85
CA ASP A 120 4.91 -14.40 -0.41
C ASP A 120 6.41 -14.48 -0.08
N ARG A 121 7.28 -14.45 -1.10
CA ARG A 121 8.76 -14.51 -1.00
C ARG A 121 9.29 -15.82 -0.45
N ILE A 122 8.46 -16.86 -0.39
CA ILE A 122 8.84 -18.18 0.11
C ILE A 122 9.26 -19.08 -1.07
N ILE A 123 10.47 -19.62 -1.01
CA ILE A 123 10.97 -20.62 -1.98
C ILE A 123 10.03 -21.84 -2.00
N ASP A 124 9.74 -22.34 -3.21
CA ASP A 124 8.80 -23.44 -3.46
C ASP A 124 7.32 -23.16 -3.05
N SER A 125 6.99 -21.93 -2.63
CA SER A 125 5.58 -21.53 -2.45
C SER A 125 4.86 -21.46 -3.80
N LYS A 126 3.60 -21.90 -3.81
CA LYS A 126 2.73 -21.91 -4.99
C LYS A 126 1.87 -20.65 -5.09
N LYS A 127 1.95 -19.72 -4.12
CA LYS A 127 1.18 -18.48 -4.14
C LYS A 127 1.64 -17.58 -5.29
N LYS A 128 0.70 -17.01 -6.02
CA LYS A 128 0.94 -16.09 -7.14
C LYS A 128 0.20 -14.79 -6.92
N PHE A 129 0.68 -13.72 -7.54
CA PHE A 129 -0.08 -12.49 -7.66
C PHE A 129 -1.32 -12.75 -8.52
N ASP A 130 -2.45 -12.22 -8.07
CA ASP A 130 -3.65 -12.16 -8.90
C ASP A 130 -3.54 -11.04 -9.94
N LYS A 131 -4.58 -10.89 -10.77
CA LYS A 131 -4.64 -9.84 -11.80
C LYS A 131 -4.60 -8.40 -11.23
N CYS A 132 -4.84 -8.24 -9.93
CA CYS A 132 -4.85 -6.97 -9.19
C CYS A 132 -3.53 -6.68 -8.48
N GLY A 133 -2.52 -7.56 -8.60
CA GLY A 133 -1.25 -7.43 -7.90
C GLY A 133 -1.29 -7.85 -6.43
N ILE A 134 -2.32 -8.58 -5.99
CA ILE A 134 -2.45 -9.06 -4.61
C ILE A 134 -1.95 -10.50 -4.52
N CYS A 135 -1.03 -10.76 -3.58
CA CYS A 135 -0.48 -12.10 -3.38
C CYS A 135 -1.54 -13.05 -2.82
N GLY A 136 -1.79 -14.17 -3.52
CA GLY A 136 -2.85 -15.12 -3.14
C GLY A 136 -4.27 -14.56 -3.27
N GLY A 137 -4.43 -13.42 -3.96
CA GLY A 137 -5.73 -12.83 -4.21
C GLY A 137 -6.57 -13.63 -5.20
N ASN A 138 -7.87 -13.35 -5.25
CA ASN A 138 -8.83 -13.96 -6.17
C ASN A 138 -9.16 -13.07 -7.38
N GLY A 139 -8.53 -11.89 -7.49
CA GLY A 139 -8.76 -10.94 -8.57
C GLY A 139 -10.07 -10.13 -8.46
N SER A 140 -10.75 -10.14 -7.31
CA SER A 140 -12.03 -9.44 -7.14
C SER A 140 -11.89 -7.94 -6.84
N THR A 141 -10.73 -7.50 -6.36
CA THR A 141 -10.44 -6.16 -5.83
C THR A 141 -10.15 -5.11 -6.91
N CYS A 142 -10.01 -5.53 -8.16
CA CYS A 142 -9.75 -4.66 -9.30
C CYS A 142 -10.71 -4.94 -10.46
N LYS A 143 -10.86 -3.95 -11.34
CA LYS A 143 -11.58 -4.07 -12.61
C LYS A 143 -10.61 -4.02 -13.77
N LYS A 144 -10.88 -4.81 -14.81
CA LYS A 144 -10.13 -4.77 -16.06
C LYS A 144 -10.58 -3.55 -16.87
N VAL A 145 -9.64 -2.78 -17.37
CA VAL A 145 -9.88 -1.74 -18.36
C VAL A 145 -9.16 -2.13 -19.64
N SER A 146 -9.85 -1.98 -20.76
CA SER A 146 -9.31 -2.33 -22.07
C SER A 146 -9.91 -1.47 -23.15
N GLY A 147 -9.14 -1.24 -24.20
CA GLY A 147 -9.61 -0.52 -25.39
C GLY A 147 -8.75 -0.82 -26.60
N SER A 148 -9.14 -0.26 -27.72
CA SER A 148 -8.42 -0.36 -28.98
C SER A 148 -8.47 0.95 -29.73
N VAL A 149 -7.37 1.28 -30.40
CA VAL A 149 -7.26 2.46 -31.27
C VAL A 149 -6.95 1.95 -32.68
N THR A 150 -7.76 2.39 -33.64
CA THR A 150 -7.72 1.96 -35.04
C THR A 150 -7.59 3.09 -36.04
N SER A 151 -7.70 4.34 -35.60
CA SER A 151 -7.54 5.53 -36.45
C SER A 151 -6.98 6.67 -35.63
N VAL A 152 -5.94 7.32 -36.15
CA VAL A 152 -5.26 8.46 -35.53
C VAL A 152 -4.78 9.43 -36.61
N LYS A 153 -4.64 10.71 -36.24
CA LYS A 153 -4.01 11.72 -37.08
C LYS A 153 -2.49 11.55 -37.07
N PRO A 154 -1.75 12.01 -38.09
CA PRO A 154 -0.30 12.05 -38.06
C PRO A 154 0.24 12.84 -36.85
N GLY A 155 1.37 12.41 -36.31
CA GLY A 155 1.98 12.95 -35.10
C GLY A 155 1.76 12.07 -33.86
N TYR A 156 2.01 12.65 -32.69
CA TYR A 156 1.78 12.00 -31.40
C TYR A 156 0.30 12.09 -31.02
N HIS A 157 -0.29 10.95 -30.68
CA HIS A 157 -1.67 10.86 -30.23
C HIS A 157 -1.79 10.02 -28.95
N ASP A 158 -2.57 10.52 -27.99
CA ASP A 158 -2.84 9.84 -26.73
C ASP A 158 -3.74 8.62 -26.95
N ILE A 159 -3.25 7.44 -26.54
CA ILE A 159 -4.03 6.20 -26.56
C ILE A 159 -4.81 6.05 -25.26
N VAL A 160 -4.10 6.17 -24.13
CA VAL A 160 -4.66 6.04 -22.80
C VAL A 160 -3.70 6.60 -21.75
N THR A 161 -4.26 7.29 -20.75
CA THR A 161 -3.53 7.62 -19.52
C THR A 161 -3.83 6.56 -18.47
N ILE A 162 -2.82 5.80 -18.05
CA ILE A 162 -2.98 4.75 -17.05
C ILE A 162 -2.61 5.32 -15.68
N PRO A 163 -3.52 5.26 -14.68
CA PRO A 163 -3.30 5.90 -13.38
C PRO A 163 -2.28 5.14 -12.50
N ALA A 164 -1.75 5.84 -11.49
CA ALA A 164 -0.97 5.22 -10.43
C ALA A 164 -1.76 4.08 -9.75
N GLY A 165 -1.04 3.03 -9.35
CA GLY A 165 -1.59 1.81 -8.75
C GLY A 165 -2.18 0.80 -9.75
N ALA A 166 -2.22 1.11 -11.05
CA ALA A 166 -2.66 0.15 -12.06
C ALA A 166 -1.64 -0.98 -12.25
N THR A 167 -2.13 -2.21 -12.45
CA THR A 167 -1.31 -3.43 -12.56
C THR A 167 -1.56 -4.16 -13.87
N ASN A 168 -0.63 -5.08 -14.22
CA ASN A 168 -0.73 -5.95 -15.41
C ASN A 168 -1.06 -5.17 -16.69
N ILE A 169 -0.27 -4.12 -16.92
CA ILE A 169 -0.39 -3.24 -18.07
C ILE A 169 0.19 -3.96 -19.28
N GLU A 170 -0.58 -4.00 -20.36
CA GLU A 170 -0.13 -4.41 -21.69
C GLU A 170 -0.66 -3.39 -22.71
N VAL A 171 0.24 -2.74 -23.46
CA VAL A 171 -0.09 -1.94 -24.64
C VAL A 171 0.63 -2.58 -25.82
N LYS A 172 -0.13 -3.00 -26.83
CA LYS A 172 0.43 -3.71 -27.99
C LYS A 172 -0.04 -3.12 -29.29
N HIS A 173 0.90 -3.00 -30.21
CA HIS A 173 0.70 -2.56 -31.57
C HIS A 173 1.16 -3.67 -32.51
N ARG A 174 0.26 -4.13 -33.38
CA ARG A 174 0.58 -5.17 -34.36
C ARG A 174 0.85 -4.54 -35.72
N ASN A 175 2.10 -4.63 -36.16
CA ASN A 175 2.49 -4.22 -37.51
C ASN A 175 1.82 -5.16 -38.53
N GLN A 176 1.29 -4.65 -39.64
CA GLN A 176 0.63 -5.49 -40.64
C GLN A 176 1.67 -6.35 -41.39
N ARG A 177 1.41 -7.66 -41.47
CA ARG A 177 2.27 -8.61 -42.21
C ARG A 177 2.40 -8.16 -43.67
N GLY A 178 3.64 -8.02 -44.16
CA GLY A 178 3.96 -7.74 -45.56
C GLY A 178 4.04 -6.27 -45.94
N SER A 179 3.69 -5.33 -45.05
CA SER A 179 3.89 -3.89 -45.29
C SER A 179 5.15 -3.43 -44.57
N ARG A 180 6.08 -2.78 -45.30
CA ARG A 180 7.17 -2.01 -44.67
C ARG A 180 6.53 -1.05 -43.68
N ASN A 181 6.89 -1.16 -42.40
CA ASN A 181 6.45 -0.36 -41.25
C ASN A 181 5.28 0.60 -41.51
N THR A 182 4.14 0.32 -40.89
CA THR A 182 2.93 1.18 -40.90
C THR A 182 3.11 2.57 -40.26
N GLY A 183 4.35 3.08 -40.20
CA GLY A 183 4.71 4.41 -39.69
C GLY A 183 4.30 4.68 -38.24
N SER A 184 3.79 3.69 -37.52
CA SER A 184 3.14 3.86 -36.23
C SER A 184 3.97 3.18 -35.14
N PHE A 185 4.34 3.92 -34.11
CA PHE A 185 5.25 3.48 -33.06
C PHE A 185 4.71 3.88 -31.69
N LEU A 186 4.84 3.01 -30.69
CA LEU A 186 4.40 3.31 -29.33
C LEU A 186 5.37 4.29 -28.64
N ALA A 187 4.82 5.23 -27.89
CA ALA A 187 5.57 6.17 -27.07
C ALA A 187 4.95 6.26 -25.67
N ILE A 188 5.72 6.77 -24.71
CA ILE A 188 5.23 6.99 -23.35
C ILE A 188 5.66 8.38 -22.88
N LYS A 189 4.69 9.11 -22.34
CA LYS A 189 4.83 10.47 -21.82
C LYS A 189 4.43 10.50 -20.34
N ALA A 190 5.29 11.07 -19.51
CA ALA A 190 5.03 11.28 -18.09
C ALA A 190 4.05 12.43 -17.85
N ALA A 191 3.57 12.55 -16.61
CA ALA A 191 2.59 13.58 -16.22
C ALA A 191 3.15 15.01 -16.34
N ASP A 192 4.45 15.19 -16.15
CA ASP A 192 5.16 16.47 -16.32
C ASP A 192 5.39 16.86 -17.80
N GLY A 193 4.98 15.99 -18.73
CA GLY A 193 5.10 16.19 -20.15
C GLY A 193 6.39 15.65 -20.78
N THR A 194 7.33 15.13 -19.98
CA THR A 194 8.57 14.53 -20.48
C THR A 194 8.30 13.18 -21.15
N TYR A 195 9.05 12.88 -22.22
CA TYR A 195 8.97 11.58 -22.87
C TYR A 195 9.92 10.59 -22.21
N ILE A 196 9.39 9.46 -21.77
CA ILE A 196 10.19 8.36 -21.21
C ILE A 196 10.49 7.28 -22.25
N LEU A 197 9.74 7.25 -23.36
CA LEU A 197 9.96 6.37 -24.50
C LEU A 197 9.54 7.04 -25.80
N ASN A 198 10.39 6.94 -26.83
CA ASN A 198 10.12 7.36 -28.21
C ASN A 198 9.58 8.80 -28.33
N GLY A 199 10.19 9.74 -27.61
CA GLY A 199 9.93 11.18 -27.68
C GLY A 199 10.79 11.91 -28.71
N ASN A 200 10.48 13.18 -28.98
CA ASN A 200 11.25 14.04 -29.88
C ASN A 200 11.55 13.41 -31.26
N TYR A 201 10.63 12.60 -31.79
CA TYR A 201 10.78 11.87 -33.05
C TYR A 201 11.96 10.86 -33.07
N THR A 202 12.47 10.46 -31.90
CA THR A 202 13.45 9.37 -31.76
C THR A 202 12.75 8.04 -31.54
N LEU A 203 13.35 6.95 -32.03
CA LEU A 203 12.79 5.59 -31.93
C LEU A 203 13.81 4.61 -31.35
N SER A 204 13.42 3.92 -30.29
CA SER A 204 14.12 2.77 -29.74
C SER A 204 13.74 1.51 -30.54
N THR A 205 14.70 0.95 -31.27
CA THR A 205 14.45 -0.18 -32.17
C THR A 205 14.55 -1.54 -31.49
N LEU A 206 15.29 -1.63 -30.38
CA LEU A 206 15.62 -2.86 -29.66
C LEU A 206 14.77 -3.04 -28.40
N GLU A 207 14.72 -4.27 -27.89
CA GLU A 207 14.12 -4.57 -26.60
C GLU A 207 14.89 -3.87 -25.47
N GLN A 208 14.18 -3.18 -24.58
CA GLN A 208 14.77 -2.50 -23.44
C GLN A 208 13.83 -2.48 -22.23
N ASP A 209 14.43 -2.37 -21.05
CA ASP A 209 13.73 -2.03 -19.81
C ASP A 209 13.79 -0.51 -19.62
N ILE A 210 12.66 0.08 -19.29
CA ILE A 210 12.50 1.51 -19.03
C ILE A 210 12.21 1.64 -17.54
N THR A 211 13.16 2.19 -16.80
CA THR A 211 13.01 2.49 -15.37
C THR A 211 12.58 3.94 -15.22
N TYR A 212 11.43 4.16 -14.58
CA TYR A 212 10.91 5.50 -14.29
C TYR A 212 10.30 5.53 -12.89
N LYS A 213 10.89 6.33 -11.99
CA LYS A 213 10.41 6.53 -10.60
C LYS A 213 10.11 5.20 -9.88
N GLY A 214 11.02 4.23 -9.99
CA GLY A 214 10.88 2.89 -9.39
C GLY A 214 9.91 1.93 -10.11
N THR A 215 9.24 2.38 -11.18
CA THR A 215 8.45 1.53 -12.07
C THR A 215 9.33 1.00 -13.19
N ILE A 216 9.27 -0.31 -13.48
CA ILE A 216 9.95 -0.92 -14.61
C ILE A 216 8.92 -1.32 -15.67
N LEU A 217 9.11 -0.81 -16.89
CA LEU A 217 8.33 -1.14 -18.08
C LEU A 217 9.23 -1.87 -19.07
N ARG A 218 8.77 -2.98 -19.64
CA ARG A 218 9.51 -3.69 -20.69
C ARG A 218 8.92 -3.38 -22.05
N TYR A 219 9.76 -2.84 -22.93
CA TYR A 219 9.42 -2.50 -24.31
C TYR A 219 10.12 -3.44 -25.28
N SER A 220 9.39 -3.99 -26.25
CA SER A 220 9.93 -4.95 -27.21
C SER A 220 10.77 -4.34 -28.35
N GLY A 221 10.80 -3.01 -28.47
CA GLY A 221 11.42 -2.33 -29.62
C GLY A 221 10.47 -2.10 -30.79
N SER A 222 10.69 -1.03 -31.54
CA SER A 222 9.87 -0.65 -32.71
C SER A 222 10.08 -1.56 -33.92
N SER A 223 11.18 -2.31 -33.97
CA SER A 223 11.45 -3.30 -35.02
C SER A 223 10.73 -4.64 -34.80
N ALA A 224 10.12 -4.83 -33.63
CA ALA A 224 9.40 -6.06 -33.31
C ALA A 224 8.13 -6.20 -34.17
N THR A 225 7.85 -7.43 -34.61
CA THR A 225 6.60 -7.75 -35.34
C THR A 225 5.34 -7.44 -34.54
N LEU A 226 5.46 -7.57 -33.22
CA LEU A 226 4.48 -7.15 -32.23
C LEU A 226 5.18 -6.22 -31.26
N GLU A 227 5.02 -4.92 -31.51
CA GLU A 227 5.51 -3.88 -30.62
C GLU A 227 4.64 -3.90 -29.34
N ARG A 228 5.28 -4.06 -28.18
CA ARG A 228 4.59 -4.28 -26.91
C ARG A 228 5.31 -3.55 -25.79
N ILE A 229 4.54 -2.88 -24.95
CA ILE A 229 4.95 -2.37 -23.65
C ILE A 229 4.20 -3.15 -22.58
N ARG A 230 4.90 -3.63 -21.55
CA ARG A 230 4.31 -4.34 -20.41
C ARG A 230 4.87 -3.88 -19.07
N SER A 231 4.02 -3.88 -18.04
CA SER A 231 4.46 -3.79 -16.64
C SER A 231 3.55 -4.63 -15.76
N PHE A 232 4.15 -5.38 -14.84
CA PHE A 232 3.42 -6.25 -13.90
C PHE A 232 3.24 -5.57 -12.54
N SER A 233 4.22 -4.76 -12.14
CA SER A 233 4.19 -4.00 -10.90
C SER A 233 3.21 -2.82 -10.97
N PRO A 234 2.61 -2.41 -9.84
CA PRO A 234 1.78 -1.22 -9.80
C PRO A 234 2.57 0.03 -10.24
N LEU A 235 1.99 0.86 -11.10
CA LEU A 235 2.59 2.16 -11.43
C LEU A 235 2.69 3.05 -10.19
N LYS A 236 3.81 3.74 -10.02
CA LYS A 236 3.97 4.74 -8.94
C LYS A 236 3.30 6.06 -9.31
N GLU A 237 3.35 6.45 -10.58
CA GLU A 237 2.79 7.69 -11.12
C GLU A 237 1.97 7.39 -12.39
N PRO A 238 1.00 8.27 -12.75
CA PRO A 238 0.26 8.11 -13.99
C PRO A 238 1.15 8.28 -15.23
N LEU A 239 0.95 7.42 -16.23
CA LEU A 239 1.69 7.45 -17.49
C LEU A 239 0.74 7.49 -18.69
N THR A 240 1.04 8.37 -19.64
CA THR A 240 0.29 8.53 -20.88
C THR A 240 0.96 7.72 -21.97
N PHE A 241 0.27 6.69 -22.45
CA PHE A 241 0.70 5.87 -23.58
C PHE A 241 0.21 6.54 -24.86
N GLN A 242 1.14 6.74 -25.78
CA GLN A 242 0.90 7.42 -27.05
C GLN A 242 1.27 6.54 -28.24
N VAL A 243 0.77 6.90 -29.41
CA VAL A 243 1.26 6.43 -30.70
C VAL A 243 1.81 7.62 -31.49
N LEU A 244 3.01 7.48 -32.02
CA LEU A 244 3.57 8.34 -33.05
C LEU A 244 3.24 7.73 -34.41
N THR A 245 2.43 8.41 -35.22
CA THR A 245 2.14 8.00 -36.60
C THR A 245 2.82 8.94 -37.59
N VAL A 246 3.67 8.38 -38.45
CA VAL A 246 4.45 9.07 -39.50
C VAL A 246 3.93 8.63 -40.87
N GLY A 247 3.72 9.59 -41.76
CA GLY A 247 3.21 9.35 -43.12
C GLY A 247 1.70 9.06 -43.18
N ASN A 248 1.27 8.44 -44.28
CA ASN A 248 -0.16 8.25 -44.61
C ASN A 248 -0.80 7.01 -43.95
N ALA A 249 -0.15 6.42 -42.95
CA ALA A 249 -0.59 5.17 -42.34
C ALA A 249 -1.64 5.41 -41.24
N LEU A 250 -2.88 5.63 -41.68
CA LEU A 250 -3.99 6.11 -40.85
C LEU A 250 -4.70 5.04 -39.99
N ARG A 251 -4.16 3.81 -39.90
CA ARG A 251 -4.85 2.69 -39.23
C ARG A 251 -3.95 1.79 -38.38
N PRO A 252 -3.33 2.32 -37.31
CA PRO A 252 -2.58 1.49 -36.38
C PRO A 252 -3.52 0.50 -35.69
N LYS A 253 -3.07 -0.72 -35.41
CA LYS A 253 -3.87 -1.74 -34.69
C LYS A 253 -3.39 -1.86 -33.27
N ILE A 254 -3.81 -0.92 -32.43
CA ILE A 254 -3.37 -0.83 -31.04
C ILE A 254 -4.44 -1.39 -30.12
N LYS A 255 -4.01 -2.20 -29.15
CA LYS A 255 -4.87 -2.70 -28.08
C LYS A 255 -4.15 -2.47 -26.76
N TYR A 256 -4.89 -2.00 -25.76
CA TYR A 256 -4.38 -1.86 -24.41
C TYR A 256 -5.26 -2.59 -23.41
N THR A 257 -4.65 -3.09 -22.34
CA THR A 257 -5.33 -3.70 -21.20
C THR A 257 -4.56 -3.41 -19.93
N TYR A 258 -5.26 -3.11 -18.84
CA TYR A 258 -4.69 -2.97 -17.51
C TYR A 258 -5.76 -3.21 -16.44
N PHE A 259 -5.36 -3.28 -15.18
CA PHE A 259 -6.26 -3.44 -14.06
C PHE A 259 -6.13 -2.26 -13.11
N VAL A 260 -7.27 -1.72 -12.67
CA VAL A 260 -7.34 -0.65 -11.66
C VAL A 260 -8.11 -1.15 -10.46
N LYS A 261 -7.64 -0.78 -9.26
CA LYS A 261 -8.36 -1.07 -8.01
C LYS A 261 -9.80 -0.61 -8.16
N LYS A 262 -10.76 -1.49 -7.85
CA LYS A 262 -12.14 -1.05 -7.69
C LYS A 262 -12.09 -0.05 -6.55
N LYS A 263 -12.49 1.19 -6.81
CA LYS A 263 -13.02 1.99 -5.71
C LYS A 263 -14.06 1.07 -5.07
N LYS A 264 -14.00 0.84 -3.75
CA LYS A 264 -15.18 0.35 -3.07
C LYS A 264 -16.27 1.26 -3.60
N GLU A 265 -17.25 0.69 -4.30
CA GLU A 265 -18.51 1.39 -4.45
C GLU A 265 -18.93 1.62 -3.00
N SER A 266 -18.58 2.78 -2.46
CA SER A 266 -19.52 3.48 -1.63
C SER A 266 -20.79 3.42 -2.46
N PHE A 267 -21.75 2.62 -2.01
CA PHE A 267 -23.13 2.61 -2.49
C PHE A 267 -23.80 3.98 -2.22
N ASN A 268 -23.07 5.09 -2.43
CA ASN A 268 -23.46 6.47 -2.17
C ASN A 268 -22.87 7.37 -3.28
N ALA A 269 -23.06 6.97 -4.53
CA ALA A 269 -23.08 7.89 -5.66
C ALA A 269 -24.19 7.47 -6.63
N ILE A 270 -25.36 7.16 -6.08
CA ILE A 270 -26.61 7.49 -6.76
C ILE A 270 -26.63 9.03 -6.79
N PRO A 271 -26.90 9.70 -7.92
CA PRO A 271 -27.24 11.11 -7.87
C PRO A 271 -28.54 11.19 -7.05
N THR A 272 -28.41 11.43 -5.76
CA THR A 272 -29.53 11.43 -4.83
C THR A 272 -30.15 12.81 -4.90
N PHE A 273 -31.42 12.86 -5.28
CA PHE A 273 -32.24 14.08 -5.27
C PHE A 273 -32.62 14.51 -3.84
N SER A 274 -32.03 13.88 -2.81
CA SER A 274 -32.30 14.14 -1.39
C SER A 274 -31.05 13.94 -0.53
N GLU A 275 -30.89 14.80 0.49
CA GLU A 275 -29.74 14.88 1.38
C GLU A 275 -30.20 14.81 2.86
N TRP A 276 -29.34 14.24 3.72
CA TRP A 276 -29.55 14.29 5.16
C TRP A 276 -29.16 15.66 5.70
N VAL A 277 -30.15 16.41 6.16
CA VAL A 277 -29.93 17.69 6.85
C VAL A 277 -29.85 17.41 8.35
N ILE A 278 -28.80 17.95 8.97
CA ILE A 278 -28.54 17.85 10.40
C ILE A 278 -28.67 19.22 11.04
N GLU A 279 -29.26 19.26 12.22
CA GLU A 279 -29.23 20.46 13.07
C GLU A 279 -28.00 20.45 13.99
N GLU A 280 -27.80 21.58 14.66
CA GLU A 280 -26.82 21.69 15.74
C GLU A 280 -27.17 20.74 16.90
N TRP A 281 -26.15 20.36 17.66
CA TRP A 281 -26.35 19.53 18.84
C TRP A 281 -27.09 20.31 19.92
N GLY A 282 -28.16 19.73 20.46
CA GLY A 282 -28.84 20.28 21.63
C GLY A 282 -27.97 20.23 22.89
N GLU A 283 -28.50 20.74 24.00
CA GLU A 283 -27.81 20.72 25.28
C GLU A 283 -27.51 19.29 25.76
N CYS A 284 -26.43 19.16 26.53
CA CYS A 284 -26.06 17.87 27.11
C CYS A 284 -27.07 17.46 28.18
N SER A 285 -27.54 16.22 28.16
CA SER A 285 -28.54 15.73 29.14
C SER A 285 -28.06 15.73 30.59
N LYS A 286 -26.74 15.84 30.81
CA LYS A 286 -26.10 15.93 32.14
C LYS A 286 -24.91 16.88 32.07
N SER A 287 -24.67 17.62 33.13
CA SER A 287 -23.48 18.47 33.26
C SER A 287 -22.21 17.70 33.68
N CYS A 288 -22.36 16.48 34.19
CA CYS A 288 -21.27 15.62 34.63
C CYS A 288 -21.61 14.13 34.42
N GLY A 289 -20.59 13.28 34.43
CA GLY A 289 -20.69 11.85 34.10
C GLY A 289 -21.10 11.63 32.65
N LEU A 290 -21.56 10.43 32.31
CA LEU A 290 -21.95 10.10 30.93
C LEU A 290 -23.30 10.74 30.55
N GLY A 291 -23.23 11.93 29.95
CA GLY A 291 -24.36 12.61 29.31
C GLY A 291 -24.54 12.19 27.85
N LEU A 292 -25.69 12.56 27.27
CA LEU A 292 -26.01 12.35 25.87
C LEU A 292 -26.57 13.64 25.26
N GLN A 293 -25.99 14.09 24.14
CA GLN A 293 -26.54 15.13 23.29
C GLN A 293 -27.36 14.51 22.17
N ARG A 294 -28.46 15.17 21.80
CA ARG A 294 -29.30 14.78 20.66
C ARG A 294 -29.34 15.91 19.63
N ARG A 295 -29.56 15.56 18.38
CA ARG A 295 -29.81 16.51 17.29
C ARG A 295 -30.88 15.96 16.34
N LEU A 296 -31.53 16.85 15.62
CA LEU A 296 -32.44 16.47 14.55
C LEU A 296 -31.66 16.01 13.33
N VAL A 297 -32.14 14.93 12.70
CA VAL A 297 -31.56 14.35 11.47
C VAL A 297 -32.72 14.02 10.55
N GLU A 298 -32.95 14.88 9.55
CA GLU A 298 -34.06 14.78 8.60
C GLU A 298 -33.55 14.56 7.19
N CYS A 299 -34.30 13.79 6.41
CA CYS A 299 -34.05 13.62 5.00
C CYS A 299 -34.84 14.69 4.25
N ARG A 300 -34.18 15.50 3.42
CA ARG A 300 -34.83 16.55 2.63
C ARG A 300 -34.48 16.44 1.16
N ASP A 301 -35.42 16.76 0.27
CA ASP A 301 -35.20 16.83 -1.17
C ASP A 301 -34.49 18.15 -1.61
N LEU A 302 -34.23 18.31 -2.91
CA LEU A 302 -33.65 19.53 -3.49
C LEU A 302 -34.47 20.81 -3.23
N ASN A 303 -35.75 20.69 -2.91
CA ASN A 303 -36.65 21.81 -2.60
C ASN A 303 -36.79 22.03 -1.08
N GLY A 304 -36.04 21.28 -0.26
CA GLY A 304 -36.04 21.37 1.19
C GLY A 304 -37.25 20.72 1.88
N GLN A 305 -38.06 19.93 1.17
CA GLN A 305 -39.21 19.24 1.73
C GLN A 305 -38.84 17.88 2.35
N PRO A 306 -39.60 17.37 3.34
CA PRO A 306 -39.37 16.06 3.91
C PRO A 306 -39.41 14.96 2.85
N ALA A 307 -38.33 14.18 2.77
CA ALA A 307 -38.18 13.09 1.83
C ALA A 307 -37.91 11.77 2.58
N SER A 308 -38.14 10.65 1.89
CA SER A 308 -37.84 9.30 2.42
C SER A 308 -36.75 8.57 1.64
N GLU A 309 -36.19 9.19 0.60
CA GLU A 309 -35.28 8.58 -0.35
C GLU A 309 -33.79 8.69 0.02
N CYS A 310 -33.45 9.28 1.17
CA CYS A 310 -32.07 9.35 1.62
C CYS A 310 -31.51 7.97 1.97
N ALA A 311 -30.26 7.73 1.57
CA ALA A 311 -29.57 6.48 1.87
C ALA A 311 -29.41 6.28 3.38
N LYS A 312 -30.06 5.24 3.93
CA LYS A 312 -30.04 4.92 5.37
C LYS A 312 -28.63 4.60 5.89
N GLU A 313 -27.77 4.07 5.02
CA GLU A 313 -26.38 3.68 5.33
C GLU A 313 -25.47 4.87 5.69
N VAL A 314 -25.84 6.08 5.25
CA VAL A 314 -25.11 7.33 5.58
C VAL A 314 -25.88 8.20 6.56
N LYS A 315 -26.96 7.69 7.17
CA LYS A 315 -27.77 8.46 8.12
C LYS A 315 -26.87 8.94 9.27
N PRO A 316 -26.71 10.26 9.46
CA PRO A 316 -25.91 10.79 10.55
C PRO A 316 -26.45 10.37 11.91
N ALA A 317 -25.57 10.20 12.90
CA ALA A 317 -26.00 9.88 14.25
C ALA A 317 -26.89 10.99 14.82
N SER A 318 -28.03 10.61 15.40
CA SER A 318 -28.94 11.54 16.09
C SER A 318 -28.61 11.72 17.58
N SER A 319 -27.62 10.97 18.10
CA SER A 319 -27.14 11.11 19.48
C SER A 319 -25.63 10.88 19.58
N ARG A 320 -24.99 11.56 20.53
CA ARG A 320 -23.57 11.38 20.86
C ARG A 320 -23.33 11.53 22.38
N PRO A 321 -22.32 10.87 22.96
CA PRO A 321 -21.93 11.13 24.34
C PRO A 321 -21.45 12.57 24.51
N CYS A 322 -21.74 13.15 25.67
CA CYS A 322 -21.33 14.49 26.09
C CYS A 322 -21.11 14.51 27.60
N ALA A 323 -20.37 15.51 28.10
CA ALA A 323 -19.83 15.56 29.46
C ALA A 323 -18.91 14.35 29.77
N ASP A 324 -17.62 14.61 29.93
CA ASP A 324 -16.63 13.58 30.31
C ASP A 324 -15.98 13.90 31.67
N LEU A 325 -16.63 14.78 32.43
CA LEU A 325 -16.15 15.20 33.74
C LEU A 325 -16.78 14.34 34.83
N PRO A 326 -16.02 13.82 35.81
CA PRO A 326 -16.58 13.10 36.94
C PRO A 326 -17.61 13.95 37.69
N CYS A 327 -18.71 13.34 38.10
CA CYS A 327 -19.68 14.04 38.96
C CYS A 327 -19.12 14.27 40.36
N PRO A 328 -19.54 15.35 41.04
CA PRO A 328 -19.24 15.56 42.44
C PRO A 328 -19.65 14.36 43.29
N HIS A 329 -18.88 14.09 44.33
CA HIS A 329 -19.09 12.93 45.19
C HIS A 329 -18.98 13.28 46.67
N TRP A 330 -19.64 12.48 47.50
CA TRP A 330 -19.60 12.61 48.95
C TRP A 330 -18.29 12.07 49.49
N GLN A 331 -17.52 12.91 50.17
CA GLN A 331 -16.36 12.52 50.96
C GLN A 331 -16.67 12.63 52.45
N LEU A 332 -16.20 11.62 53.19
CA LEU A 332 -16.34 11.54 54.63
C LEU A 332 -15.10 12.15 55.27
N GLY A 333 -15.29 13.14 56.14
CA GLY A 333 -14.22 13.71 56.94
C GLY A 333 -13.84 12.83 58.14
N ASP A 334 -12.94 13.36 58.96
CA ASP A 334 -12.51 12.70 60.18
C ASP A 334 -13.62 12.62 61.23
N TRP A 335 -13.49 11.63 62.12
CA TRP A 335 -14.39 11.47 63.25
C TRP A 335 -14.15 12.56 64.29
N SER A 336 -15.23 13.12 64.82
CA SER A 336 -15.19 13.92 66.04
C SER A 336 -14.70 13.08 67.22
N PRO A 337 -14.18 13.72 68.28
CA PRO A 337 -14.09 13.10 69.58
C PRO A 337 -15.44 12.50 70.01
N CYS A 338 -15.37 11.48 70.88
CA CYS A 338 -16.58 10.87 71.44
C CYS A 338 -17.37 11.93 72.21
N SER A 339 -18.69 11.93 72.07
CA SER A 339 -19.57 12.93 72.72
C SER A 339 -19.51 12.91 74.25
N LYS A 340 -18.96 11.84 74.83
CA LYS A 340 -18.71 11.70 76.26
C LYS A 340 -17.27 11.28 76.49
N THR A 341 -16.72 11.67 77.63
CA THR A 341 -15.38 11.28 78.09
C THR A 341 -15.39 9.98 78.91
N CYS A 342 -16.57 9.50 79.35
CA CYS A 342 -16.78 8.22 80.04
C CYS A 342 -18.10 7.55 79.58
N GLY A 343 -18.18 6.22 79.68
CA GLY A 343 -19.36 5.42 79.30
C GLY A 343 -19.68 5.37 77.80
N LYS A 344 -20.93 5.07 77.45
CA LYS A 344 -21.40 4.98 76.05
C LYS A 344 -21.75 6.37 75.47
N GLY A 345 -21.12 6.70 74.34
CA GLY A 345 -21.35 7.91 73.57
C GLY A 345 -21.43 7.64 72.06
N TYR A 346 -21.37 8.71 71.27
CA TYR A 346 -21.33 8.63 69.82
C TYR A 346 -20.28 9.60 69.28
N LYS A 347 -19.72 9.28 68.12
CA LYS A 347 -18.86 10.16 67.32
C LYS A 347 -19.57 10.46 66.00
N LYS A 348 -19.37 11.67 65.47
CA LYS A 348 -19.93 12.12 64.20
C LYS A 348 -18.80 12.51 63.27
N ARG A 349 -18.98 12.34 61.97
CA ARG A 349 -18.05 12.89 60.96
C ARG A 349 -18.78 13.80 60.00
N THR A 350 -18.09 14.82 59.51
CA THR A 350 -18.64 15.74 58.52
C THR A 350 -18.72 15.06 57.16
N LEU A 351 -19.74 15.43 56.39
CA LEU A 351 -19.81 15.09 54.97
C LEU A 351 -19.47 16.34 54.18
N GLN A 352 -18.61 16.20 53.18
CA GLN A 352 -18.30 17.25 52.24
C GLN A 352 -18.67 16.75 50.84
N CYS A 353 -19.29 17.62 50.04
CA CYS A 353 -19.46 17.37 48.62
C CYS A 353 -18.21 17.89 47.91
N LEU A 354 -17.48 17.02 47.21
CA LEU A 354 -16.27 17.43 46.49
C LEU A 354 -16.47 17.34 44.99
N SER A 355 -16.00 18.38 44.30
CA SER A 355 -15.84 18.40 42.85
C SER A 355 -14.69 17.48 42.41
N HIS A 356 -14.60 17.21 41.10
CA HIS A 356 -13.56 16.37 40.51
C HIS A 356 -12.13 16.91 40.73
N ASP A 357 -11.99 18.21 40.93
CA ASP A 357 -10.74 18.94 41.19
C ASP A 357 -10.42 19.09 42.70
N GLY A 358 -11.23 18.47 43.57
CA GLY A 358 -11.05 18.51 45.02
C GLY A 358 -11.64 19.75 45.70
N GLY A 359 -12.31 20.64 44.96
CA GLY A 359 -13.01 21.79 45.53
C GLY A 359 -14.24 21.38 46.35
N VAL A 360 -14.44 22.02 47.51
CA VAL A 360 -15.63 21.80 48.35
C VAL A 360 -16.83 22.55 47.76
N LEU A 361 -17.86 21.81 47.40
CA LEU A 361 -19.13 22.33 46.86
C LEU A 361 -20.22 22.35 47.94
N ALA A 362 -21.33 23.04 47.62
CA ALA A 362 -22.54 23.01 48.42
C ALA A 362 -23.12 21.58 48.49
N HIS A 363 -23.84 21.26 49.57
CA HIS A 363 -24.36 19.91 49.79
C HIS A 363 -25.36 19.46 48.72
N GLU A 364 -26.05 20.42 48.10
CA GLU A 364 -27.04 20.23 47.04
C GLU A 364 -26.40 19.83 45.71
N SER A 365 -25.09 20.07 45.54
CA SER A 365 -24.34 19.71 44.33
C SER A 365 -23.99 18.22 44.24
N CYS A 366 -24.14 17.47 45.34
CA CYS A 366 -23.94 16.02 45.36
C CYS A 366 -25.28 15.29 45.42
N ASP A 367 -25.36 14.16 44.71
CA ASP A 367 -26.57 13.33 44.64
C ASP A 367 -27.02 12.87 46.05
N PRO A 368 -28.20 13.29 46.54
CA PRO A 368 -28.71 12.92 47.85
C PRO A 368 -28.93 11.41 48.02
N LEU A 369 -29.20 10.68 46.92
CA LEU A 369 -29.39 9.22 46.96
C LEU A 369 -28.10 8.47 47.28
N LYS A 370 -26.95 9.07 46.94
CA LYS A 370 -25.62 8.52 47.22
C LYS A 370 -25.04 9.00 48.54
N LYS A 371 -25.81 9.75 49.35
CA LYS A 371 -25.34 10.26 50.63
C LYS A 371 -25.04 9.10 51.60
N PRO A 372 -23.80 8.98 52.12
CA PRO A 372 -23.44 7.94 53.08
C PRO A 372 -24.35 7.94 54.30
N LYS A 373 -24.91 6.77 54.64
CA LYS A 373 -25.78 6.60 55.82
C LYS A 373 -25.00 6.47 57.14
N HIS A 374 -23.74 6.05 57.07
CA HIS A 374 -22.86 5.81 58.23
C HIS A 374 -22.00 7.04 58.59
N TYR A 375 -22.59 8.14 59.02
CA TYR A 375 -21.86 9.34 59.47
C TYR A 375 -21.92 9.58 60.99
N ILE A 376 -22.61 8.68 61.69
CA ILE A 376 -22.66 8.58 63.15
C ILE A 376 -22.27 7.15 63.50
N ASP A 377 -21.39 7.01 64.48
CA ASP A 377 -20.93 5.72 65.00
C ASP A 377 -20.88 5.78 66.53
N PHE A 378 -20.99 4.64 67.20
CA PHE A 378 -21.02 4.56 68.66
C PHE A 378 -19.62 4.34 69.22
N CYS A 379 -19.32 4.96 70.36
CA CYS A 379 -18.05 4.83 71.07
C CYS A 379 -18.30 4.49 72.54
N THR A 380 -17.40 3.70 73.13
CA THR A 380 -17.45 3.34 74.55
C THR A 380 -16.14 3.76 75.18
N MET A 381 -16.23 4.70 76.14
CA MET A 381 -15.11 5.18 76.94
C MET A 381 -15.05 4.41 78.27
N ALA A 382 -14.02 4.67 79.09
CA ALA A 382 -13.91 4.09 80.44
C ALA A 382 -15.17 4.33 81.27
N GLU A 383 -15.46 3.45 82.23
CA GLU A 383 -16.63 3.61 83.10
C GLU A 383 -16.58 4.92 83.87
N CYS A 384 -17.73 5.60 83.96
CA CYS A 384 -17.84 6.83 84.73
C CYS A 384 -17.67 6.51 86.22
N SER A 385 -16.76 7.22 86.88
CA SER A 385 -16.42 7.03 88.29
C SER A 385 -17.45 7.63 89.23
#